data_AF-A0A960RNP5-F1
#
_entry.id   AF-A0A960RNP5-F1
#
_cell.length_a   1.000
_cell.length_b   1.000
_cell.length_c   1.000
_cell.angle_alpha   90.00
_cell.angle_beta   90.00
_cell.angle_gamma   90.00
#
_symmetry.space_group_name_H-M   'P 1'
#
loop_
_entity.id
_entity.type
_entity.pdbx_description
1 polymer ?
#
loop_
_entity_poly.entity_id
_entity_poly.type
_entity_poly.pdbx_seq_one_letter_code
_entity_poly.pdbx_strand_id
1 'polypeptide(L)'
;MKRLILAFMWSISLHPMADFVDIKAFTWGDSRETLAVTSALLKLSPMASNGDFYLARNHDQGYEAFYSLTLTEADGLNIHYIIKSMAKNGWFTLLKKKFEMERCGDAVRHVHPLRFLGFIFGDPQRKHYMHMVKKSSIKWSRFKAGLFPNLQKEYETNGIYPYLAGFAKLVDVDKQLLMHYIENQNWDGFLNALF
;
A
#
# COMPACT_ATOMS: atom_id res chain seq x y z
N MET A 1 -1.48 -32.88 2.88
CA MET A 1 -1.70 -31.48 3.30
C MET A 1 -2.32 -30.68 2.15
N LYS A 2 -3.58 -30.97 1.78
CA LYS A 2 -4.25 -30.51 0.53
C LYS A 2 -5.55 -29.69 0.77
N ARG A 3 -5.72 -29.08 1.96
CA ARG A 3 -7.02 -28.54 2.39
C ARG A 3 -7.15 -27.00 2.46
N LEU A 4 -6.21 -26.23 1.93
CA LEU A 4 -6.38 -24.76 1.80
C LEU A 4 -6.65 -24.27 0.36
N ILE A 5 -6.61 -25.14 -0.65
CA ILE A 5 -6.82 -24.75 -2.06
C ILE A 5 -8.32 -24.64 -2.42
N LEU A 6 -9.21 -25.20 -1.59
CA LEU A 6 -10.67 -25.18 -1.83
C LEU A 6 -11.39 -23.96 -1.23
N ALA A 7 -10.77 -23.21 -0.31
CA ALA A 7 -11.37 -21.99 0.25
C ALA A 7 -11.44 -20.83 -0.76
N PHE A 8 -10.67 -20.90 -1.86
CA PHE A 8 -10.72 -19.92 -2.95
C PHE A 8 -11.79 -20.22 -4.01
N MET A 9 -12.50 -21.36 -3.90
CA MET A 9 -13.47 -21.84 -4.90
C MET A 9 -14.94 -21.72 -4.49
N TRP A 10 -15.29 -21.19 -3.30
CA TRP A 10 -16.69 -21.03 -2.88
C TRP A 10 -17.24 -19.59 -2.92
N SER A 11 -16.42 -18.58 -3.26
CA SER A 11 -16.90 -17.18 -3.36
C SER A 11 -17.31 -16.75 -4.78
N ILE A 12 -17.44 -17.70 -5.72
CA ILE A 12 -17.94 -17.44 -7.08
C ILE A 12 -19.08 -18.42 -7.38
N SER A 13 -20.05 -18.47 -6.48
CA SER A 13 -21.39 -18.92 -6.82
C SER A 13 -22.31 -17.71 -6.70
N LEU A 14 -23.02 -17.45 -7.80
CA LEU A 14 -23.97 -16.38 -8.06
C LEU A 14 -24.68 -15.86 -6.80
N HIS A 15 -24.64 -14.55 -6.55
CA HIS A 15 -25.82 -13.76 -6.20
C HIS A 15 -25.74 -12.37 -6.87
N PRO A 16 -26.88 -11.85 -7.37
CA PRO A 16 -26.94 -10.66 -8.20
C PRO A 16 -26.76 -9.38 -7.39
N MET A 17 -26.25 -8.35 -8.06
CA MET A 17 -26.24 -6.98 -7.58
C MET A 17 -27.67 -6.50 -7.27
N ALA A 18 -27.92 -6.15 -6.02
CA ALA A 18 -29.02 -5.29 -5.60
C ALA A 18 -28.58 -4.53 -4.34
N ASP A 19 -29.05 -3.27 -4.26
CA ASP A 19 -29.05 -2.35 -3.10
C ASP A 19 -27.73 -1.56 -2.90
N PHE A 20 -27.58 -0.34 -3.42
CA PHE A 20 -28.27 0.92 -3.05
C PHE A 20 -28.31 1.16 -1.54
N VAL A 21 -27.36 1.96 -1.03
CA VAL A 21 -27.59 2.82 0.14
C VAL A 21 -27.03 4.21 -0.16
N ASP A 22 -27.99 5.12 -0.30
CA ASP A 22 -27.91 6.57 -0.30
C ASP A 22 -27.51 7.05 1.11
N ILE A 23 -26.46 7.87 1.23
CA ILE A 23 -26.21 8.67 2.44
C ILE A 23 -26.10 10.12 2.01
N LYS A 24 -27.26 10.76 1.88
CA LYS A 24 -27.43 12.17 2.19
C LYS A 24 -27.52 12.35 3.71
N ALA A 25 -26.71 13.27 4.22
CA ALA A 25 -27.01 14.24 5.28
C ALA A 25 -25.77 14.45 6.16
N PHE A 26 -25.01 15.50 5.88
CA PHE A 26 -24.20 16.13 6.92
C PHE A 26 -24.52 17.62 6.91
N THR A 27 -25.23 18.03 7.95
CA THR A 27 -25.78 19.37 8.14
C THR A 27 -24.72 20.32 8.66
N TRP A 28 -24.71 21.52 8.08
CA TRP A 28 -24.00 22.70 8.54
C TRP A 28 -24.43 23.11 9.95
N GLY A 29 -23.44 23.26 10.85
CA GLY A 29 -23.57 23.94 12.13
C GLY A 29 -22.89 25.31 12.04
N ASP A 30 -23.71 26.35 12.13
CA ASP A 30 -23.35 27.77 12.21
C ASP A 30 -22.78 28.13 13.58
N SER A 31 -21.99 29.22 13.61
CA SER A 31 -21.81 30.20 14.69
C SER A 31 -20.35 30.43 15.13
N ARG A 32 -19.76 31.45 14.49
CA ARG A 32 -19.17 32.64 15.14
C ARG A 32 -18.62 32.47 16.57
N GLU A 33 -17.30 32.29 16.66
CA GLU A 33 -16.43 32.90 17.68
C GLU A 33 -15.11 33.32 16.99
N THR A 34 -15.10 34.43 16.26
CA THR A 34 -14.45 35.69 16.67
C THR A 34 -13.26 35.56 17.63
N LEU A 35 -12.06 35.61 17.04
CA LEU A 35 -11.06 36.66 17.31
C LEU A 35 -10.63 36.87 18.77
N ALA A 36 -9.76 35.99 19.31
CA ALA A 36 -9.04 36.31 20.55
C ALA A 36 -7.72 35.51 20.79
N VAL A 37 -6.95 35.12 19.76
CA VAL A 37 -5.69 34.36 19.99
C VAL A 37 -4.45 34.96 19.31
N THR A 38 -4.59 35.99 18.48
CA THR A 38 -3.47 36.46 17.64
C THR A 38 -2.53 37.50 18.25
N SER A 39 -2.70 37.92 19.52
CA SER A 39 -1.86 39.00 20.10
C SER A 39 -0.92 38.61 21.25
N ALA A 40 -0.82 37.32 21.62
CA ALA A 40 0.08 36.87 22.71
C ALA A 40 1.35 36.14 22.24
N LEU A 41 1.55 35.96 20.93
CA LEU A 41 2.57 35.05 20.37
C LEU A 41 3.74 35.76 19.66
N LEU A 42 4.13 36.95 20.14
CA LEU A 42 5.20 37.75 19.51
C LEU A 42 6.18 38.39 20.51
N LYS A 43 6.42 37.73 21.64
CA LYS A 43 7.55 38.04 22.53
C LYS A 43 8.06 36.79 23.23
N LEU A 44 8.83 35.95 22.55
CA LEU A 44 9.95 35.22 23.16
C LEU A 44 10.99 34.86 22.10
N SER A 45 12.22 35.23 22.41
CA SER A 45 13.48 35.14 21.67
C SER A 45 13.91 33.70 21.30
N PRO A 46 14.96 33.54 20.44
CA PRO A 46 15.38 32.25 19.91
C PRO A 46 16.12 31.43 20.97
N MET A 47 15.48 30.37 21.46
CA MET A 47 16.17 29.23 22.04
C MET A 47 16.22 28.14 20.98
N ALA A 48 17.31 28.08 20.22
CA ALA A 48 17.67 26.89 19.48
C ALA A 48 17.81 25.75 20.49
N SER A 49 16.77 24.92 20.56
CA SER A 49 16.68 23.86 21.53
C SER A 49 17.64 22.75 21.11
N ASN A 50 18.39 22.21 22.06
CA ASN A 50 19.14 20.97 21.88
C ASN A 50 18.25 19.75 21.52
N GLY A 51 16.93 19.93 21.37
CA GLY A 51 16.00 18.93 20.84
C GLY A 51 16.10 18.71 19.33
N ASP A 52 16.62 19.68 18.58
CA ASP A 52 16.74 19.56 17.11
C ASP A 52 17.83 18.55 16.70
N PHE A 53 18.82 18.31 17.57
CA PHE A 53 19.90 17.35 17.30
C PHE A 53 19.48 15.88 17.50
N TYR A 54 18.44 15.62 18.31
CA TYR A 54 17.93 14.26 18.52
C TYR A 54 16.89 13.84 17.47
N LEU A 55 16.20 14.79 16.82
CA LEU A 55 15.30 14.50 15.71
C LEU A 55 16.07 14.18 14.41
N ALA A 56 17.27 14.74 14.22
CA ALA A 56 18.10 14.47 13.05
C ALA A 56 18.68 13.04 13.01
N ARG A 57 19.01 12.43 14.16
CA ARG A 57 19.68 11.12 14.21
C ARG A 57 18.76 9.92 13.96
N ASN A 58 17.46 10.05 14.26
CA ASN A 58 16.48 8.98 14.00
C ASN A 58 15.96 8.96 12.55
N HIS A 59 16.30 9.96 11.74
CA HIS A 59 15.79 10.08 10.36
C HIS A 59 16.44 9.08 9.39
N ASP A 60 17.65 8.58 9.70
CA ASP A 60 18.42 7.73 8.77
C ASP A 60 18.24 6.22 9.00
N GLN A 61 17.92 5.78 10.23
CA GLN A 61 17.91 4.34 10.55
C GLN A 61 16.81 3.55 9.83
N GLY A 62 15.63 4.15 9.64
CA GLY A 62 14.52 3.49 8.93
C GLY A 62 14.68 3.47 7.41
N TYR A 63 15.61 4.27 6.87
CA TYR A 63 15.88 4.30 5.44
C TYR A 63 16.66 3.06 5.01
N GLU A 64 17.81 2.81 5.64
CA GLU A 64 18.67 1.65 5.35
C GLU A 64 17.98 0.32 5.62
N ALA A 65 17.13 0.26 6.67
CA ALA A 65 16.36 -0.93 7.00
C ALA A 65 15.53 -1.42 5.80
N PHE A 66 14.88 -0.53 5.06
CA PHE A 66 14.07 -0.91 3.90
C PHE A 66 14.90 -1.55 2.78
N TYR A 67 16.12 -1.08 2.55
CA TYR A 67 17.00 -1.62 1.49
C TYR A 67 17.67 -2.93 1.89
N SER A 68 17.68 -3.27 3.19
CA SER A 68 18.10 -4.59 3.66
C SER A 68 17.08 -5.71 3.36
N LEU A 69 15.83 -5.36 3.00
CA LEU A 69 14.82 -6.33 2.57
C LEU A 69 15.26 -7.02 1.27
N THR A 70 15.30 -8.34 1.31
CA THR A 70 15.76 -9.15 0.19
C THR A 70 14.83 -9.01 -1.01
N LEU A 71 15.42 -8.73 -2.17
CA LEU A 71 14.75 -8.76 -3.46
C LEU A 71 15.79 -9.18 -4.49
N THR A 72 15.73 -10.44 -4.91
CA THR A 72 16.65 -10.96 -5.93
C THR A 72 16.25 -10.45 -7.31
N GLU A 73 17.17 -10.53 -8.28
CA GLU A 73 16.85 -10.22 -9.67
C GLU A 73 15.74 -11.13 -10.22
N ALA A 74 15.77 -12.42 -9.86
CA ALA A 74 14.73 -13.38 -10.22
C ALA A 74 13.36 -12.98 -9.67
N ASP A 75 13.29 -12.48 -8.43
CA ASP A 75 12.06 -11.94 -7.85
C ASP A 75 11.56 -10.74 -8.65
N GLY A 76 12.45 -9.79 -8.97
CA GLY A 76 12.12 -8.62 -9.78
C GLY A 76 11.54 -8.99 -11.16
N LEU A 77 12.13 -10.00 -11.82
CA LEU A 77 11.62 -10.52 -13.09
C LEU A 77 10.23 -11.16 -12.95
N ASN A 78 10.01 -11.95 -11.90
CA ASN A 78 8.70 -12.55 -11.61
C ASN A 78 7.64 -11.49 -11.31
N ILE A 79 7.94 -10.50 -10.46
CA ILE A 79 7.03 -9.39 -10.14
C ILE A 79 6.69 -8.61 -11.43
N HIS A 80 7.71 -8.26 -12.23
CA HIS A 80 7.52 -7.59 -13.51
C HIS A 80 6.63 -8.40 -14.46
N TYR A 81 6.87 -9.70 -14.58
CA TYR A 81 6.05 -10.59 -15.41
C TYR A 81 4.59 -10.59 -14.97
N ILE A 82 4.32 -10.70 -13.66
CA ILE A 82 2.97 -10.71 -13.10
C ILE A 82 2.24 -9.40 -13.43
N ILE A 83 2.80 -8.25 -13.05
CA ILE A 83 2.12 -6.94 -13.22
C ILE A 83 1.94 -6.60 -14.70
N LYS A 84 2.95 -6.86 -15.55
CA LYS A 84 2.89 -6.63 -17.00
C LYS A 84 1.85 -7.53 -17.63
N SER A 85 1.77 -8.79 -17.21
CA SER A 85 0.78 -9.74 -17.72
C SER A 85 -0.63 -9.32 -17.33
N MET A 86 -0.86 -8.92 -16.07
CA MET A 86 -2.14 -8.38 -15.61
C MET A 86 -2.53 -7.11 -16.38
N ALA A 87 -1.60 -6.19 -16.61
CA ALA A 87 -1.86 -4.94 -17.32
C ALA A 87 -2.21 -5.18 -18.80
N LYS A 88 -1.40 -5.96 -19.53
CA LYS A 88 -1.49 -6.07 -20.99
C LYS A 88 -2.49 -7.11 -21.50
N ASN A 89 -2.84 -8.11 -20.71
CA ASN A 89 -3.67 -9.22 -21.19
C ASN A 89 -5.13 -9.08 -20.73
N GLY A 90 -6.07 -9.49 -21.59
CA GLY A 90 -7.47 -9.66 -21.22
C GLY A 90 -7.69 -10.85 -20.28
N TRP A 91 -8.87 -10.91 -19.67
CA TRP A 91 -9.25 -11.96 -18.72
C TRP A 91 -9.03 -13.39 -19.24
N PHE A 92 -9.49 -13.68 -20.47
CA PHE A 92 -9.33 -15.02 -21.08
C PHE A 92 -7.87 -15.42 -21.26
N THR A 93 -7.01 -14.47 -21.64
CA THR A 93 -5.57 -14.71 -21.79
C THR A 93 -4.90 -14.94 -20.44
N LEU A 94 -5.33 -14.22 -19.40
CA LEU A 94 -4.86 -14.46 -18.02
C LEU A 94 -5.24 -15.86 -17.54
N LEU A 95 -6.42 -16.37 -17.92
CA LEU A 95 -6.83 -17.73 -17.56
C LEU A 95 -5.92 -18.79 -18.18
N LYS A 96 -5.50 -18.61 -19.45
CA LYS A 96 -4.53 -19.50 -20.11
C LYS A 96 -3.15 -19.46 -19.46
N LYS A 97 -2.74 -18.27 -18.99
CA LYS A 97 -1.45 -18.05 -18.31
C LYS A 97 -1.50 -18.27 -16.80
N LYS A 98 -2.64 -18.75 -16.27
CA LYS A 98 -2.89 -18.86 -14.83
C LYS A 98 -1.77 -19.63 -14.12
N PHE A 99 -1.42 -20.80 -14.62
CA PHE A 99 -0.41 -21.67 -13.99
C PHE A 99 0.97 -21.00 -13.93
N GLU A 100 1.40 -20.34 -15.00
CA GLU A 100 2.68 -19.63 -15.02
C GLU A 100 2.68 -18.44 -14.03
N MET A 101 1.58 -17.69 -13.99
CA MET A 101 1.43 -16.56 -13.07
C MET A 101 1.38 -17.01 -11.61
N GLU A 102 0.71 -18.12 -11.33
CA GLU A 102 0.70 -18.74 -9.99
C GLU A 102 2.10 -19.20 -9.60
N ARG A 103 2.84 -19.85 -10.51
CA ARG A 103 4.24 -20.24 -10.27
C ARG A 103 5.13 -19.03 -9.98
N CYS A 104 5.00 -17.94 -10.74
CA CYS A 104 5.72 -16.71 -10.47
C CYS A 104 5.29 -16.07 -9.15
N GLY A 105 4.00 -16.12 -8.80
CA GLY A 105 3.47 -15.61 -7.53
C GLY A 105 3.99 -16.39 -6.33
N ASP A 106 4.07 -17.71 -6.44
CA ASP A 106 4.64 -18.59 -5.42
C ASP A 106 6.13 -18.33 -5.25
N ALA A 107 6.84 -18.11 -6.36
CA ALA A 107 8.26 -17.79 -6.36
C ALA A 107 8.60 -16.46 -5.68
N VAL A 108 7.64 -15.53 -5.53
CA VAL A 108 7.86 -14.23 -4.86
C VAL A 108 7.19 -14.13 -3.49
N ARG A 109 6.62 -15.23 -2.98
CA ARG A 109 5.86 -15.23 -1.73
C ARG A 109 6.71 -14.91 -0.50
N HIS A 110 8.02 -15.14 -0.57
CA HIS A 110 8.97 -14.79 0.50
C HIS A 110 9.32 -13.30 0.54
N VAL A 111 8.98 -12.53 -0.50
CA VAL A 111 9.32 -11.11 -0.59
C VAL A 111 8.41 -10.31 0.34
N HIS A 112 9.01 -9.48 1.20
CA HIS A 112 8.27 -8.59 2.10
C HIS A 112 7.31 -7.67 1.31
N PRO A 113 6.05 -7.48 1.74
CA PRO A 113 5.04 -6.76 0.96
C PRO A 113 5.41 -5.30 0.66
N LEU A 114 6.08 -4.60 1.58
CA LEU A 114 6.58 -3.24 1.28
C LEU A 114 7.69 -3.25 0.23
N ARG A 115 8.54 -4.28 0.18
CA ARG A 115 9.59 -4.40 -0.83
C ARG A 115 8.98 -4.72 -2.20
N PHE A 116 7.98 -5.61 -2.22
CA PHE A 116 7.18 -5.91 -3.41
C PHE A 116 6.51 -4.64 -3.97
N LEU A 117 5.83 -3.87 -3.12
CA LEU A 117 5.19 -2.61 -3.53
C LEU A 117 6.22 -1.55 -3.93
N GLY A 118 7.32 -1.41 -3.19
CA GLY A 118 8.37 -0.45 -3.49
C GLY A 118 9.02 -0.72 -4.85
N PHE A 119 9.22 -1.99 -5.20
CA PHE A 119 9.69 -2.37 -6.53
C PHE A 119 8.71 -1.91 -7.62
N ILE A 120 7.40 -2.08 -7.41
CA ILE A 120 6.38 -1.71 -8.38
C ILE A 120 6.22 -0.19 -8.52
N PHE A 121 6.07 0.53 -7.41
CA PHE A 121 5.74 1.95 -7.41
C PHE A 121 6.96 2.86 -7.50
N GLY A 122 8.16 2.37 -7.17
CA GLY A 122 9.42 3.10 -7.32
C GLY A 122 9.94 3.21 -8.77
N ASP A 123 9.26 2.58 -9.74
CA ASP A 123 9.61 2.68 -11.17
C ASP A 123 8.40 3.19 -11.98
N PRO A 124 8.55 4.26 -12.78
CA PRO A 124 7.44 4.85 -13.53
C PRO A 124 6.76 3.88 -14.50
N GLN A 125 7.50 2.98 -15.13
CA GLN A 125 6.94 2.01 -16.09
C GLN A 125 6.07 0.96 -15.39
N ARG A 126 6.55 0.44 -14.25
CA ARG A 126 5.81 -0.53 -13.43
C ARG A 126 4.59 0.13 -12.76
N LYS A 127 4.73 1.38 -12.29
CA LYS A 127 3.60 2.19 -11.81
C LYS A 127 2.53 2.37 -12.90
N HIS A 128 2.93 2.63 -14.16
CA HIS A 128 2.01 2.70 -15.29
C HIS A 128 1.23 1.39 -15.51
N TYR A 129 1.89 0.22 -15.41
CA TYR A 129 1.18 -1.07 -15.46
C TYR A 129 0.14 -1.20 -14.35
N MET A 130 0.44 -0.73 -13.13
CA MET A 130 -0.54 -0.74 -12.04
C MET A 130 -1.73 0.18 -12.29
N HIS A 131 -1.54 1.34 -12.92
CA HIS A 131 -2.69 2.16 -13.35
C HIS A 131 -3.60 1.39 -14.31
N MET A 132 -3.04 0.62 -15.25
CA MET A 132 -3.84 -0.22 -16.15
C MET A 132 -4.57 -1.34 -15.41
N VAL A 133 -3.92 -1.97 -14.42
CA VAL A 133 -4.55 -2.99 -13.57
C VAL A 133 -5.72 -2.39 -12.77
N LYS A 134 -5.53 -1.21 -12.17
CA LYS A 134 -6.54 -0.49 -11.38
C LYS A 134 -7.79 -0.13 -12.19
N LYS A 135 -7.67 0.12 -13.49
CA LYS A 135 -8.83 0.37 -14.39
C LYS A 135 -9.79 -0.81 -14.51
N SER A 136 -9.35 -2.03 -14.18
CA SER A 136 -10.20 -3.23 -14.21
C SER A 136 -10.51 -3.67 -12.78
N SER A 137 -11.76 -3.47 -12.34
CA SER A 137 -12.23 -3.84 -11.00
C SER A 137 -11.92 -5.29 -10.64
N ILE A 138 -12.09 -6.22 -11.60
CA ILE A 138 -11.79 -7.64 -11.42
C ILE A 138 -10.29 -7.86 -11.18
N LYS A 139 -9.41 -7.31 -12.03
CA LYS A 139 -7.96 -7.47 -11.87
C LYS A 139 -7.47 -6.82 -10.59
N TRP A 140 -8.02 -5.64 -10.27
CA TRP A 140 -7.70 -4.91 -9.05
C TRP A 140 -8.09 -5.68 -7.79
N SER A 141 -9.32 -6.20 -7.74
CA SER A 141 -9.79 -7.05 -6.64
C SER A 141 -8.89 -8.27 -6.44
N ARG A 142 -8.48 -8.94 -7.52
CA ARG A 142 -7.57 -10.09 -7.45
C ARG A 142 -6.17 -9.73 -6.97
N PHE A 143 -5.64 -8.59 -7.41
CA PHE A 143 -4.37 -8.06 -6.91
C PHE A 143 -4.44 -7.80 -5.41
N LYS A 144 -5.46 -7.08 -4.94
CA LYS A 144 -5.68 -6.81 -3.50
C LYS A 144 -5.82 -8.09 -2.68
N ALA A 145 -6.58 -9.07 -3.19
CA ALA A 145 -6.77 -10.36 -2.51
C ALA A 145 -5.45 -11.13 -2.29
N GLY A 146 -4.46 -10.98 -3.17
CA GLY A 146 -3.13 -11.56 -2.99
C GLY A 146 -2.21 -10.75 -2.08
N LEU A 147 -2.37 -9.42 -2.05
CA LEU A 147 -1.50 -8.51 -1.31
C LEU A 147 -1.91 -8.33 0.16
N PHE A 148 -3.20 -8.11 0.42
CA PHE A 148 -3.70 -7.68 1.73
C PHE A 148 -3.44 -8.67 2.86
N PRO A 149 -3.58 -10.00 2.66
CA PRO A 149 -3.23 -10.95 3.71
C PRO A 149 -1.77 -10.87 4.16
N ASN A 150 -0.85 -10.54 3.24
CA ASN A 150 0.57 -10.39 3.58
C ASN A 150 0.83 -9.07 4.32
N LEU A 151 0.16 -7.97 3.92
CA LEU A 151 0.22 -6.71 4.67
C LEU A 151 -0.33 -6.89 6.09
N GLN A 152 -1.49 -7.55 6.22
CA GLN A 152 -2.09 -7.84 7.52
C GLN A 152 -1.16 -8.67 8.40
N LYS A 153 -0.55 -9.72 7.85
CA LYS A 153 0.40 -10.57 8.56
C LYS A 153 1.61 -9.77 9.08
N GLU A 154 2.20 -8.90 8.25
CA GLU A 154 3.34 -8.07 8.68
C GLU A 154 2.92 -6.95 9.64
N TYR A 155 1.68 -6.50 9.59
CA TYR A 155 1.15 -5.55 10.58
C TYR A 155 1.07 -6.20 11.97
N GLU A 156 0.52 -7.41 12.04
CA GLU A 156 0.36 -8.17 13.30
C GLU A 156 1.70 -8.49 13.98
N THR A 157 2.78 -8.60 13.21
CA THR A 157 4.14 -8.86 13.72
C THR A 157 4.96 -7.59 13.95
N ASN A 158 4.38 -6.40 13.76
CA ASN A 158 5.10 -5.12 13.71
C ASN A 158 6.23 -5.08 12.64
N GLY A 159 6.16 -5.94 11.63
CA GLY A 159 7.12 -6.03 10.53
C GLY A 159 7.07 -4.83 9.57
N ILE A 160 5.99 -4.04 9.55
CA ILE A 160 5.85 -2.89 8.64
C ILE A 160 6.67 -1.67 9.07
N TYR A 161 6.58 -1.30 10.35
CA TYR A 161 7.08 -0.01 10.86
C TYR A 161 8.58 0.25 10.65
N PRO A 162 9.49 -0.73 10.83
CA PRO A 162 10.92 -0.52 10.63
C PRO A 162 11.29 -0.09 9.21
N TYR A 163 10.48 -0.48 8.22
CA TYR A 163 10.77 -0.27 6.80
C TYR A 163 9.97 0.88 6.17
N LEU A 164 9.03 1.46 6.92
CA LEU A 164 8.08 2.44 6.38
C LEU A 164 8.77 3.72 5.91
N ALA A 165 9.81 4.18 6.60
CA ALA A 165 10.52 5.41 6.24
C ALA A 165 11.24 5.28 4.89
N GLY A 166 12.00 4.19 4.67
CA GLY A 166 12.65 3.94 3.39
C GLY A 166 11.65 3.67 2.26
N PHE A 167 10.56 2.96 2.55
CA PHE A 167 9.48 2.76 1.58
C PHE A 167 8.86 4.09 1.13
N ALA A 168 8.44 4.95 2.08
CA ALA A 168 7.82 6.24 1.82
C ALA A 168 8.69 7.13 0.93
N LYS A 169 9.99 7.19 1.22
CA LYS A 169 10.97 7.94 0.42
C LYS A 169 11.14 7.36 -1.00
N LEU A 170 11.14 6.03 -1.15
CA LEU A 170 11.26 5.40 -2.47
C LEU A 170 10.06 5.70 -3.36
N VAL A 171 8.85 5.71 -2.81
CA VAL A 171 7.62 5.95 -3.58
C VAL A 171 7.21 7.42 -3.65
N ASP A 172 7.98 8.31 -3.01
CA ASP A 172 7.73 9.75 -2.91
C ASP A 172 6.34 10.07 -2.32
N VAL A 173 6.01 9.44 -1.19
CA VAL A 173 4.74 9.65 -0.45
C VAL A 173 5.05 10.04 0.99
N ASP A 174 4.23 10.92 1.55
CA ASP A 174 4.35 11.30 2.96
C ASP A 174 4.24 10.09 3.90
N LYS A 175 5.23 9.93 4.78
CA LYS A 175 5.29 8.82 5.74
C LYS A 175 4.12 8.84 6.73
N GLN A 176 3.72 10.01 7.22
CA GLN A 176 2.63 10.15 8.19
C GLN A 176 1.30 9.76 7.58
N LEU A 177 1.07 10.10 6.30
CA LEU A 177 -0.10 9.66 5.54
C LEU A 177 -0.15 8.13 5.42
N LEU A 178 0.96 7.49 5.06
CA LEU A 178 1.02 6.03 4.99
C LEU A 178 0.80 5.39 6.35
N MET A 179 1.41 5.95 7.41
CA MET A 179 1.27 5.49 8.79
C MET A 179 -0.18 5.57 9.25
N HIS A 180 -0.87 6.67 8.95
CA HIS A 180 -2.30 6.83 9.23
C HIS A 180 -3.14 5.70 8.62
N TYR A 181 -2.90 5.32 7.36
CA TYR A 181 -3.64 4.21 6.75
C TYR A 181 -3.30 2.85 7.36
N ILE A 182 -2.04 2.62 7.75
CA ILE A 182 -1.59 1.38 8.39
C ILE A 182 -2.22 1.22 9.78
N GLU A 183 -2.18 2.27 10.61
CA GLU A 183 -2.75 2.27 11.97
C GLU A 183 -4.26 2.04 11.97
N ASN A 184 -4.95 2.56 10.95
CA ASN A 184 -6.38 2.32 10.75
C ASN A 184 -6.70 1.02 9.98
N GLN A 185 -5.68 0.22 9.64
CA GLN A 185 -5.79 -1.00 8.82
C GLN A 185 -6.55 -0.76 7.50
N ASN A 186 -6.50 0.47 6.99
CA ASN A 186 -7.15 0.88 5.76
C ASN A 186 -6.23 0.59 4.57
N TRP A 187 -6.09 -0.69 4.23
CA TRP A 187 -5.21 -1.16 3.16
C TRP A 187 -5.56 -0.61 1.78
N ASP A 188 -6.86 -0.35 1.55
CA ASP A 188 -7.32 0.32 0.33
C ASP A 188 -6.84 1.77 0.25
N GLY A 189 -6.96 2.54 1.35
CA GLY A 189 -6.42 3.89 1.47
C GLY A 189 -4.91 3.94 1.30
N PHE A 190 -4.20 3.02 1.98
CA PHE A 190 -2.75 2.85 1.85
C PHE A 190 -2.32 2.64 0.39
N LEU A 191 -2.98 1.72 -0.32
CA LEU A 191 -2.64 1.41 -1.71
C LEU A 191 -3.05 2.53 -2.67
N ASN A 192 -4.12 3.27 -2.37
CA ASN A 192 -4.55 4.41 -3.16
C ASN A 192 -3.58 5.60 -3.04
N ALA A 193 -2.93 5.79 -1.89
CA ALA A 193 -1.94 6.85 -1.69
C ALA A 193 -0.67 6.68 -2.54
N LEU A 194 -0.44 5.51 -3.15
CA LEU A 194 0.74 5.23 -3.97
C LEU A 194 0.61 5.67 -5.44
N PHE A 195 -0.59 6.09 -5.87
CA PHE A 195 -0.87 6.51 -7.24
C PHE A 195 -0.70 8.01 -7.41
#